data_AF-A0A978TJC4-F1
#
_entry.id   AF-A0A978TJC4-F1
#
_cell.length_a   1.000
_cell.length_b   1.000
_cell.length_c   1.000
_cell.angle_alpha   90.00
_cell.angle_beta   90.00
_cell.angle_gamma   90.00
#
_symmetry.space_group_name_H-M   'P 1'
#
loop_
_entity.id
_entity.type
_entity.pdbx_description
1 polymer ?
#
loop_
_entity_poly.entity_id
_entity_poly.type
_entity_poly.pdbx_seq_one_letter_code
_entity_poly.pdbx_strand_id
1 'polypeptide(L)' 'VVQGDPLEKIMAAAEVHDIGAIAICPGQHSGFLKWSVPSLARELMRRSWHPVLFFPS' A
#
# COMPACT_ATOMS: atom_id res chain seq x y z
N VAL A 1 -12.60 -5.64 10.09
CA VAL A 1 -11.61 -6.20 9.13
C VAL A 1 -12.32 -6.39 7.79
N VAL A 2 -11.80 -5.80 6.71
CA VAL A 2 -12.33 -5.98 5.35
C VAL A 2 -11.64 -7.20 4.74
N GLN A 3 -12.40 -8.10 4.11
CA GLN A 3 -11.88 -9.33 3.49
C GLN A 3 -11.68 -9.14 1.97
N GLY A 4 -10.70 -9.85 1.40
CA GLY A 4 -10.39 -9.84 -0.04
C GLY A 4 -8.98 -9.33 -0.35
N ASP A 5 -8.73 -9.01 -1.63
CA ASP A 5 -7.44 -8.47 -2.07
C ASP A 5 -7.18 -7.07 -1.46
N PRO A 6 -6.07 -6.89 -0.71
CA PRO A 6 -5.80 -5.62 -0.03
C PRO A 6 -5.67 -4.43 -0.98
N LEU A 7 -5.06 -4.62 -2.15
CA LEU A 7 -4.84 -3.53 -3.09
C LEU A 7 -6.16 -3.01 -3.66
N GLU A 8 -7.04 -3.91 -4.09
CA GLU A 8 -8.37 -3.54 -4.59
C GLU A 8 -9.18 -2.83 -3.52
N LYS A 9 -9.17 -3.32 -2.28
CA LYS A 9 -9.91 -2.69 -1.18
C LYS A 9 -9.38 -1.29 -0.85
N ILE A 10 -8.06 -1.10 -0.85
CA ILE A 10 -7.44 0.21 -0.61
C ILE A 10 -7.78 1.18 -1.74
N MET A 11 -7.70 0.75 -3.00
CA MET A 11 -8.03 1.60 -4.15
C MET A 11 -9.51 2.01 -4.16
N ALA A 12 -10.41 1.07 -3.90
CA ALA A 12 -11.85 1.36 -3.81
C ALA A 12 -12.16 2.32 -2.65
N ALA A 13 -11.51 2.15 -1.49
CA ALA A 13 -11.67 3.07 -0.37
C ALA A 13 -11.14 4.46 -0.70
N ALA A 14 -10.01 4.56 -1.41
CA ALA A 14 -9.42 5.83 -1.82
C ALA A 14 -10.38 6.63 -2.73
N GLU A 15 -11.05 5.94 -3.66
CA GLU A 15 -12.04 6.54 -4.56
C GLU A 15 -13.32 6.95 -3.82
N VAL A 16 -13.85 6.08 -2.95
CA VAL A 16 -15.11 6.35 -2.21
C VAL A 16 -14.96 7.49 -1.20
N HIS A 17 -13.78 7.63 -0.58
CA HIS A 17 -13.55 8.59 0.49
C HIS A 17 -12.86 9.89 0.05
N ASP A 18 -12.61 10.07 -1.26
CA ASP A 18 -11.95 11.26 -1.83
C ASP A 18 -10.68 11.65 -1.04
N ILE A 19 -9.80 10.66 -0.82
CA ILE A 19 -8.62 10.86 0.04
C ILE A 19 -7.53 11.63 -0.70
N GLY A 20 -6.84 12.54 -0.01
CA GLY A 20 -5.71 13.27 -0.59
C GLY A 20 -4.43 12.46 -0.75
N ALA A 21 -4.22 11.40 0.05
CA ALA A 21 -3.01 10.57 0.02
C ALA A 21 -3.20 9.22 0.73
N ILE A 22 -2.34 8.26 0.41
CA ILE A 22 -2.24 6.94 1.06
C ILE A 22 -0.94 6.87 1.86
N ALA A 23 -1.01 6.62 3.16
CA ALA A 23 0.17 6.43 4.01
C ALA A 23 0.50 4.94 4.19
N ILE A 24 1.77 4.56 4.04
CA ILE A 24 2.25 3.19 4.20
C ILE A 24 3.43 3.17 5.17
N CYS A 25 3.31 2.34 6.21
CA CYS A 25 4.40 2.02 7.13
C CYS A 25 4.66 0.51 7.05
N PRO A 26 5.72 0.05 6.36
CA PRO A 26 6.08 -1.36 6.38
C PRO A 26 6.65 -1.68 7.76
N GLY A 27 6.06 -2.63 8.48
CA GLY A 27 6.60 -3.06 9.77
C GLY A 27 8.03 -3.63 9.66
N GLN A 28 8.77 -3.59 10.77
CA GLN A 28 10.11 -4.15 10.91
C GLN A 28 10.12 -5.65 10.58
N HIS A 29 10.51 -5.98 9.36
CA HIS A 29 10.71 -7.37 8.94
C HIS A 29 12.09 -7.44 8.32
N SER A 30 13.01 -8.08 9.04
CA SER A 30 14.40 -8.28 8.67
C SER A 30 14.51 -9.33 7.55
N GLY A 31 15.20 -8.98 6.46
CA GLY A 31 15.67 -9.96 5.46
C GLY A 31 15.57 -9.53 3.99
N PHE A 32 16.53 -10.04 3.20
CA PHE A 32 16.62 -9.91 1.74
C PHE A 32 15.41 -10.48 0.99
N LEU A 33 14.59 -11.30 1.66
CA LEU A 33 13.40 -11.95 1.09
C LEU A 33 12.29 -10.97 0.69
N LYS A 34 12.30 -9.72 1.20
CA LYS A 34 11.32 -8.67 0.86
C LYS A 34 11.53 -8.05 -0.53
N TRP A 35 12.72 -8.21 -1.13
CA TRP A 35 13.04 -7.57 -2.41
C TRP A 35 12.46 -8.34 -3.62
N SER A 36 12.28 -9.66 -3.47
CA SER A 36 11.81 -10.54 -4.54
C SER A 36 10.30 -10.79 -4.55
N VAL A 37 9.59 -10.50 -3.44
CA VAL A 37 8.12 -10.65 -3.37
C VAL A 37 7.45 -9.35 -3.81
N PRO A 38 6.39 -9.38 -4.65
CA PRO A 38 5.58 -8.20 -4.93
C PRO A 38 5.06 -7.61 -3.62
N SER A 39 5.63 -6.48 -3.20
CA SER A 39 5.16 -5.81 -1.99
C SER A 39 3.92 -4.99 -2.33
N LEU A 40 2.88 -5.08 -1.49
CA LEU A 40 1.68 -4.24 -1.59
C LEU A 40 2.05 -2.75 -1.72
N ALA A 41 3.09 -2.31 -1.02
CA ALA A 41 3.63 -0.95 -1.12
C ALA A 41 4.09 -0.61 -2.55
N ARG A 42 4.82 -1.52 -3.21
CA ARG A 42 5.27 -1.34 -4.59
C ARG A 42 4.09 -1.29 -5.57
N GLU A 43 3.08 -2.12 -5.34
CA GLU A 43 1.89 -2.13 -6.18
C GLU A 43 1.05 -0.86 -6.01
N LEU A 44 0.89 -0.38 -4.78
CA LEU A 44 0.24 0.90 -4.48
C LEU A 44 1.01 2.06 -5.14
N MET A 45 2.32 2.13 -5.00
CA MET A 45 3.13 3.18 -5.66
C MET A 45 3.02 3.15 -7.19
N ARG A 46 2.85 1.96 -7.80
CA ARG A 46 2.76 1.82 -9.27
C ARG A 46 1.35 2.05 -9.81
N ARG A 47 0.31 1.74 -9.04
CA ARG A 47 -1.09 1.71 -9.51
C ARG A 47 -1.98 2.81 -8.92
N SER A 48 -1.56 3.46 -7.84
CA SER A 48 -2.33 4.53 -7.21
C SER A 48 -2.25 5.81 -8.04
N TRP A 49 -3.41 6.45 -8.20
CA TRP A 49 -3.51 7.82 -8.71
C TRP A 49 -3.32 8.86 -7.60
N HIS A 50 -3.45 8.45 -6.34
CA HIS A 50 -3.21 9.28 -5.17
C HIS A 50 -1.74 9.22 -4.74
N PRO A 51 -1.16 10.34 -4.24
CA PRO A 51 0.15 10.34 -3.62
C PRO A 51 0.29 9.25 -2.55
N VAL A 52 1.38 8.50 -2.60
CA VAL A 52 1.70 7.45 -1.61
C VAL A 52 2.85 7.92 -0.73
N LEU A 53 2.59 8.10 0.56
CA LEU A 53 3.56 8.51 1.57
C LEU A 53 4.15 7.26 2.24
N PHE A 54 5.44 7.04 2.01
CA PHE A 54 6.17 5.92 2.59
C PHE A 54 6.93 6.35 3.84
N PHE A 55 6.63 5.71 4.97
CA PHE A 55 7.28 5.96 6.25
C PHE A 55 8.14 4.75 6.65
N PRO A 56 9.48 4.87 6.65
CA PRO A 56 10.33 3.79 7.16
C PRO A 56 10.13 3.62 8.68
N SER A 57 10.21 2.38 9.18
CA SER A 57 10.13 2.04 10.61
C SER A 57 11.32 1.23 11.10
#